data_AF-A0A6P0XGL4-F1
#
_entry.id   AF-A0A6P0XGL4-F1
#
_cell.length_a   1.000
_cell.length_b   1.000
_cell.length_c   1.000
_cell.angle_alpha   90.00
_cell.angle_beta   90.00
_cell.angle_gamma   90.00
#
_symmetry.space_group_name_H-M   'P 1'
#
loop_
_entity.id
_entity.type
_entity.pdbx_description
1 polymer ?
#
loop_
_entity_poly.entity_id
_entity_poly.type
_entity_poly.pdbx_seq_one_letter_code
_entity_poly.pdbx_strand_id
1 'polypeptide(L)'
;KPLPPLPENLPGYAEPGAMYEHLTRYHTNIDKYVGLLNAPPRRISSNEIREYVAQDTADGQRIFFNYLAVKEVKITCPFPNNEVGQIALVDMPGLGDTGVGDEERLIKTLSQDIDAVLFVRMPSAKGDYWADVDVRLYDTARAAIVDLPLDLWSFMILNQTNANSANGDNLNNCQDLAGDLSKKHLNLVDCIIANCADVETANLKILDTVLNYLATKIQSLDRQYASSCQERMIELQNTVKTEIGKARQALASPTANQNEMGVFLPLYNQFISNLSVGLMELLDNFKQQRYLADEDFFQPQVEVAIQACKEDAGIPDLQEIKVRHREKGSWEIVYAEYLHKIRTHLTRHFNSLDNGLKKLIDEAKSQVVRVLISQGSLGGLTTTRGTKFLHVIADKKVSEEQINLRRAFQNLWKFEMSYEVNFHYRIRQHLDDLTPDDTSLRLSAKPTAEEVLENLEQLHQETVYKCQEALADLSSEPKLAVFAAVEEFVDQVLRGEEIKNEWPVFLYEVRSQVWPTYFKPMGEGSNSLKEWQKLVERVALANQLELLQFIN
;
A
#
# COMPACT_ATOMS: atom_id res chain seq x y z
N LYS A 1 -15.07 22.32 -46.24
CA LYS A 1 -16.18 21.41 -46.63
C LYS A 1 -17.45 21.98 -46.04
N PRO A 2 -18.61 21.99 -46.70
CA PRO A 2 -19.83 22.52 -46.10
C PRO A 2 -20.20 21.73 -44.83
N LEU A 3 -20.80 22.41 -43.84
CA LEU A 3 -21.34 21.75 -42.65
C LEU A 3 -22.46 20.77 -43.05
N PRO A 4 -22.59 19.63 -42.36
CA PRO A 4 -23.67 18.68 -42.59
C PRO A 4 -25.02 19.30 -42.19
N PRO A 5 -26.10 19.11 -42.98
CA PRO A 5 -27.39 19.71 -42.70
C PRO A 5 -27.95 19.27 -41.33
N LEU A 6 -28.76 20.14 -40.74
CA LEU A 6 -29.44 19.88 -39.46
C LEU A 6 -30.32 18.61 -39.58
N PRO A 7 -30.25 17.65 -38.64
CA PRO A 7 -31.08 16.43 -38.70
C PRO A 7 -32.58 16.74 -38.62
N GLU A 8 -33.38 16.09 -39.48
CA GLU A 8 -34.85 16.28 -39.53
C GLU A 8 -35.59 15.81 -38.26
N ASN A 9 -34.94 15.00 -37.42
CA ASN A 9 -35.51 14.43 -36.18
C ASN A 9 -35.11 15.21 -34.91
N LEU A 10 -34.85 16.51 -35.00
CA LEU A 10 -34.65 17.32 -33.80
C LEU A 10 -36.02 17.61 -33.15
N PRO A 11 -36.19 17.31 -31.84
CA PRO A 11 -37.39 17.74 -31.12
C PRO A 11 -37.47 19.27 -31.21
N GLY A 12 -38.68 19.81 -31.43
CA GLY A 12 -38.97 21.19 -31.82
C GLY A 12 -38.60 22.30 -30.80
N TYR A 13 -37.35 22.31 -30.33
CA TYR A 13 -36.75 23.35 -29.52
C TYR A 13 -35.95 24.30 -30.41
N ALA A 14 -36.08 25.60 -30.19
CA ALA A 14 -35.44 26.64 -31.00
C ALA A 14 -33.90 26.73 -30.82
N GLU A 15 -33.40 26.26 -29.67
CA GLU A 15 -32.01 26.38 -29.24
C GLU A 15 -31.01 25.60 -30.11
N PRO A 16 -31.21 24.30 -30.45
CA PRO A 16 -30.31 23.60 -31.39
C PRO A 16 -30.22 24.24 -32.77
N GLY A 17 -31.32 24.86 -33.25
CA GLY A 17 -31.34 25.60 -34.50
C GLY A 17 -30.45 26.84 -34.45
N ALA A 18 -30.60 27.66 -33.40
CA ALA A 18 -29.76 28.84 -33.17
C ALA A 18 -28.27 28.45 -33.03
N MET A 19 -27.96 27.40 -32.27
CA MET A 19 -26.58 26.89 -32.12
C MET A 19 -25.96 26.48 -33.46
N TYR A 20 -26.73 25.85 -34.35
CA TYR A 20 -26.25 25.47 -35.68
C TYR A 20 -26.06 26.68 -36.60
N GLU A 21 -26.87 27.73 -36.48
CA GLU A 21 -26.65 29.01 -37.17
C GLU A 21 -25.35 29.68 -36.71
N HIS A 22 -25.08 29.70 -35.40
CA HIS A 22 -23.81 30.18 -34.86
C HIS A 22 -22.61 29.38 -35.39
N LEU A 23 -22.70 28.04 -35.39
CA LEU A 23 -21.66 27.17 -35.95
C LEU A 23 -21.45 27.44 -37.45
N THR A 24 -22.52 27.66 -38.20
CA THR A 24 -22.48 28.00 -39.62
C THR A 24 -21.76 29.33 -39.84
N ARG A 25 -22.02 30.33 -39.01
CA ARG A 25 -21.33 31.63 -39.04
C ARG A 25 -19.83 31.49 -38.79
N TYR A 26 -19.43 30.69 -37.79
CA TYR A 26 -18.02 30.40 -37.49
C TYR A 26 -17.34 29.70 -38.67
N HIS A 27 -17.96 28.63 -39.16
CA HIS A 27 -17.41 27.84 -40.26
C HIS A 27 -17.27 28.65 -41.56
N THR A 28 -18.25 29.47 -41.91
CA THR A 28 -18.24 30.25 -43.16
C THR A 28 -17.20 31.36 -43.17
N ASN A 29 -16.85 31.88 -42.00
CA ASN A 29 -15.91 33.00 -41.88
C ASN A 29 -14.56 32.59 -41.27
N ILE A 30 -14.29 31.29 -41.14
CA ILE A 30 -13.09 30.75 -40.48
C ILE A 30 -11.80 31.33 -41.05
N ASP A 31 -11.71 31.45 -42.38
CA ASP A 31 -10.52 31.98 -43.07
C ASP A 31 -10.19 33.42 -42.68
N LYS A 32 -11.18 34.19 -42.18
CA LYS A 32 -11.00 35.59 -41.78
C LYS A 32 -10.33 35.76 -40.42
N TYR A 33 -10.40 34.75 -39.54
CA TYR A 33 -9.89 34.87 -38.16
C TYR A 33 -9.04 33.67 -37.69
N VAL A 34 -8.97 32.57 -38.45
CA VAL A 34 -8.22 31.35 -38.07
C VAL A 34 -6.75 31.63 -37.76
N GLY A 35 -6.12 32.58 -38.47
CA GLY A 35 -4.73 32.99 -38.23
C GLY A 35 -4.51 33.70 -36.89
N LEU A 36 -5.58 34.13 -36.23
CA LEU A 36 -5.55 34.75 -34.91
C LEU A 36 -5.79 33.72 -33.79
N LEU A 37 -6.30 32.53 -34.10
CA LEU A 37 -6.51 31.48 -33.12
C LEU A 37 -5.17 30.97 -32.57
N ASN A 38 -5.07 30.87 -31.24
CA ASN A 38 -3.85 30.50 -30.50
C ASN A 38 -2.64 31.42 -30.75
N ALA A 39 -2.85 32.62 -31.29
CA ALA A 39 -1.79 33.62 -31.41
C ALA A 39 -1.39 34.16 -30.02
N PRO A 40 -0.11 34.55 -29.81
CA PRO A 40 0.30 35.21 -28.58
C PRO A 40 -0.39 36.57 -28.42
N PRO A 41 -0.50 37.11 -27.18
CA PRO A 41 -1.09 38.42 -26.95
C PRO A 41 -0.41 39.52 -27.78
N ARG A 42 -1.22 40.34 -28.45
CA ARG A 42 -0.76 41.42 -29.33
C ARG A 42 -1.18 42.76 -28.74
N ARG A 43 -0.29 43.76 -28.79
CA ARG A 43 -0.65 45.17 -28.59
C ARG A 43 -1.17 45.75 -29.89
N ILE A 44 -2.30 46.46 -29.80
CA ILE A 44 -2.97 47.11 -30.93
C ILE A 44 -3.12 48.61 -30.64
N SER A 45 -3.27 49.43 -31.68
CA SER A 45 -3.58 50.84 -31.54
C SER A 45 -5.05 51.07 -31.20
N SER A 46 -5.38 52.25 -30.65
CA SER A 46 -6.76 52.60 -30.30
C SER A 46 -7.74 52.52 -31.46
N ASN A 47 -7.26 52.75 -32.69
CA ASN A 47 -8.09 52.75 -33.90
C ASN A 47 -8.46 51.33 -34.34
N GLU A 48 -7.67 50.33 -33.95
CA GLU A 48 -7.88 48.92 -34.30
C GLU A 48 -8.82 48.22 -33.31
N ILE A 49 -9.08 48.80 -32.12
CA ILE A 49 -9.83 48.15 -31.03
C ILE A 49 -11.18 47.61 -31.54
N ARG A 50 -11.94 48.42 -32.28
CA ARG A 50 -13.28 48.07 -32.75
C ARG A 50 -13.28 46.80 -33.61
N GLU A 51 -12.25 46.58 -34.42
CA GLU A 51 -12.14 45.40 -35.29
C GLU A 51 -12.04 44.09 -34.49
N TYR A 52 -11.53 44.17 -33.25
CA TYR A 52 -11.29 43.04 -32.36
C TYR A 52 -12.36 42.86 -31.28
N VAL A 53 -13.22 43.85 -31.01
CA VAL A 53 -14.26 43.77 -29.95
C VAL A 53 -15.69 43.85 -30.48
N ALA A 54 -15.91 44.30 -31.71
CA ALA A 54 -17.25 44.50 -32.27
C ALA A 54 -17.45 43.72 -33.58
N GLN A 55 -18.72 43.48 -33.94
CA GLN A 55 -19.13 42.89 -35.21
C GLN A 55 -19.26 43.95 -36.32
N ASP A 56 -19.52 45.20 -35.92
CA ASP A 56 -19.96 46.29 -36.78
C ASP A 56 -18.93 47.43 -36.87
N THR A 57 -18.87 48.07 -38.03
CA THR A 57 -18.23 49.38 -38.19
C THR A 57 -19.00 50.48 -37.48
N ALA A 58 -18.44 51.70 -37.42
CA ALA A 58 -19.10 52.85 -36.80
C ALA A 58 -20.42 53.22 -37.50
N ASP A 59 -20.54 52.94 -38.80
CA ASP A 59 -21.73 53.11 -39.63
C ASP A 59 -22.67 51.88 -39.66
N GLY A 60 -22.38 50.83 -38.88
CA GLY A 60 -23.27 49.69 -38.68
C GLY A 60 -23.13 48.55 -39.69
N GLN A 61 -22.02 48.47 -40.44
CA GLN A 61 -21.77 47.36 -41.36
C GLN A 61 -21.09 46.18 -40.65
N ARG A 62 -21.71 44.99 -40.74
CA ARG A 62 -21.23 43.71 -40.18
C ARG A 62 -20.05 43.12 -40.95
N ILE A 63 -18.89 43.75 -40.90
CA ILE A 63 -17.70 43.33 -41.66
C ILE A 63 -16.56 42.75 -40.81
N PHE A 64 -16.62 42.87 -39.49
CA PHE A 64 -15.56 42.41 -38.60
C PHE A 64 -15.79 40.96 -38.14
N PHE A 65 -14.72 40.17 -38.12
CA PHE A 65 -14.72 38.76 -37.69
C PHE A 65 -13.58 38.43 -36.71
N ASN A 66 -12.64 39.35 -36.48
CA ASN A 66 -11.48 39.10 -35.62
C ASN A 66 -11.90 38.83 -34.17
N TYR A 67 -13.00 39.44 -33.70
CA TYR A 67 -13.56 39.24 -32.36
C TYR A 67 -13.84 37.77 -32.03
N LEU A 68 -14.09 36.92 -33.03
CA LEU A 68 -14.31 35.48 -32.85
C LEU A 68 -13.05 34.72 -32.37
N ALA A 69 -11.86 35.27 -32.60
CA ALA A 69 -10.60 34.71 -32.14
C ALA A 69 -10.09 35.35 -30.84
N VAL A 70 -10.81 36.34 -30.31
CA VAL A 70 -10.36 37.13 -29.17
C VAL A 70 -10.85 36.51 -27.87
N LYS A 71 -9.90 36.08 -27.03
CA LYS A 71 -10.20 35.59 -25.68
C LYS A 71 -10.50 36.71 -24.70
N GLU A 72 -9.69 37.78 -24.73
CA GLU A 72 -9.72 38.90 -23.79
C GLU A 72 -9.10 40.14 -24.46
N VAL A 73 -9.67 41.33 -24.19
CA VAL A 73 -9.07 42.62 -24.56
C VAL A 73 -8.90 43.45 -23.28
N LYS A 74 -7.67 43.92 -23.05
CA LYS A 74 -7.35 44.83 -21.94
C LYS A 74 -7.08 46.21 -22.48
N ILE A 75 -7.97 47.16 -22.19
CA ILE A 75 -7.82 48.56 -22.55
C ILE A 75 -7.33 49.31 -21.32
N THR A 76 -6.20 49.98 -21.43
CA THR A 76 -5.64 50.79 -20.34
C THR A 76 -5.57 52.25 -20.80
N CYS A 77 -6.27 53.12 -20.07
CA CYS A 77 -6.27 54.56 -20.29
C CYS A 77 -6.20 55.30 -18.94
N PRO A 78 -5.77 56.58 -18.93
CA PRO A 78 -5.89 57.41 -17.74
C PRO A 78 -7.37 57.54 -17.34
N PHE A 79 -7.65 57.36 -16.05
CA PHE A 79 -8.99 57.55 -15.52
C PHE A 79 -9.28 59.05 -15.34
N PRO A 80 -10.51 59.55 -15.60
CA PRO A 80 -10.83 60.98 -15.48
C PRO A 80 -10.60 61.56 -14.07
N ASN A 81 -10.67 60.71 -13.04
CA ASN A 81 -10.57 61.12 -11.64
C ASN A 81 -9.24 60.67 -11.03
N ASN A 82 -8.32 61.61 -10.81
CA ASN A 82 -6.93 61.33 -10.38
C ASN A 82 -6.80 60.88 -8.92
N GLU A 83 -7.84 61.08 -8.11
CA GLU A 83 -7.85 60.71 -6.69
C GLU A 83 -8.27 59.25 -6.46
N VAL A 84 -8.62 58.54 -7.54
CA VAL A 84 -9.07 57.15 -7.47
C VAL A 84 -7.92 56.21 -7.82
N GLY A 85 -7.88 55.05 -7.15
CA GLY A 85 -6.91 53.98 -7.42
C GLY A 85 -7.10 53.34 -8.80
N GLN A 86 -6.46 52.19 -9.02
CA GLN A 86 -6.65 51.44 -10.26
C GLN A 86 -8.07 50.85 -10.31
N ILE A 87 -8.86 51.27 -11.29
CA ILE A 87 -10.20 50.72 -11.58
C ILE A 87 -10.12 49.90 -12.85
N ALA A 88 -10.81 48.75 -12.87
CA ALA A 88 -11.10 47.99 -14.07
C ALA A 88 -12.62 47.97 -14.29
N LEU A 89 -13.05 48.28 -15.52
CA LEU A 89 -14.42 48.02 -15.96
C LEU A 89 -14.39 46.76 -16.81
N VAL A 90 -15.14 45.76 -16.38
CA VAL A 90 -15.25 44.48 -17.09
C VAL A 90 -16.58 44.45 -17.81
N ASP A 91 -16.54 44.59 -19.14
CA ASP A 91 -17.73 44.43 -19.97
C ASP A 91 -18.09 42.94 -20.08
N MET A 92 -19.33 42.61 -19.75
CA MET A 92 -19.81 41.23 -19.70
C MET A 92 -20.89 41.00 -20.76
N PRO A 93 -20.91 39.83 -21.42
CA PRO A 93 -21.93 39.50 -22.41
C PRO A 93 -23.32 39.51 -21.77
N GLY A 94 -24.29 40.11 -22.46
CA GLY A 94 -25.70 40.08 -22.03
C GLY A 94 -26.34 38.72 -22.29
N LEU A 95 -27.32 38.32 -21.47
CA LEU A 95 -28.02 37.04 -21.65
C LEU A 95 -28.79 36.91 -22.99
N GLY A 96 -29.07 38.02 -23.66
CA GLY A 96 -29.75 38.03 -24.97
C GLY A 96 -28.86 37.65 -26.16
N ASP A 97 -27.54 37.62 -25.99
CA ASP A 97 -26.54 37.30 -27.03
C ASP A 97 -25.95 35.88 -26.88
N THR A 98 -26.57 35.05 -26.04
CA THR A 98 -26.02 33.80 -25.49
C THR A 98 -25.62 32.77 -26.55
N GLY A 99 -24.31 32.71 -26.80
CA GLY A 99 -23.66 31.51 -27.29
C GLY A 99 -23.52 30.48 -26.17
N VAL A 100 -23.13 29.25 -26.55
CA VAL A 100 -22.89 28.16 -25.60
C VAL A 100 -21.78 28.55 -24.60
N GLY A 101 -22.09 28.60 -23.31
CA GLY A 101 -21.14 28.81 -22.22
C GLY A 101 -21.03 30.24 -21.66
N ASP A 102 -21.85 31.18 -22.15
CA ASP A 102 -21.81 32.59 -21.68
C ASP A 102 -22.30 32.74 -20.23
N GLU A 103 -23.23 31.89 -19.78
CA GLU A 103 -23.73 31.89 -18.40
C GLU A 103 -22.66 31.43 -17.39
N GLU A 104 -21.91 30.37 -17.70
CA GLU A 104 -20.78 29.92 -16.86
C GLU A 104 -19.67 30.98 -16.79
N ARG A 105 -19.41 31.67 -17.90
CA ARG A 105 -18.43 32.77 -17.95
C ARG A 105 -18.90 33.96 -17.10
N LEU A 106 -20.18 34.31 -17.16
CA LEU A 106 -20.78 35.36 -16.34
C LEU A 106 -20.65 35.02 -14.85
N ILE A 107 -21.05 33.81 -14.45
CA ILE A 107 -20.95 33.34 -13.06
C ILE A 107 -19.53 33.39 -12.55
N LYS A 108 -18.57 32.86 -13.33
CA LYS A 108 -17.17 32.83 -12.94
C LYS A 108 -16.60 34.23 -12.74
N THR A 109 -16.85 35.14 -13.70
CA THR A 109 -16.32 36.51 -13.66
C THR A 109 -16.87 37.26 -12.45
N LEU A 110 -18.19 37.20 -12.22
CA LEU A 110 -18.83 37.78 -11.05
C LEU A 110 -18.23 37.25 -9.75
N SER A 111 -18.00 35.94 -9.65
CA SER A 111 -17.53 35.29 -8.41
C SER A 111 -16.07 35.57 -8.02
N GLN A 112 -15.22 36.02 -8.95
CA GLN A 112 -13.76 36.08 -8.74
C GLN A 112 -13.14 37.46 -8.92
N ASP A 113 -13.72 38.33 -9.77
CA ASP A 113 -12.99 39.48 -10.31
C ASP A 113 -13.73 40.82 -10.14
N ILE A 114 -14.88 40.86 -9.45
CA ILE A 114 -15.78 42.03 -9.44
C ILE A 114 -16.15 42.47 -8.02
N ASP A 115 -15.95 43.75 -7.72
CA ASP A 115 -16.32 44.39 -6.43
C ASP A 115 -17.68 45.12 -6.47
N ALA A 116 -18.20 45.41 -7.67
CA ALA A 116 -19.48 46.08 -7.89
C ALA A 116 -20.10 45.71 -9.24
N VAL A 117 -21.43 45.54 -9.29
CA VAL A 117 -22.14 45.22 -10.54
C VAL A 117 -22.97 46.41 -11.02
N LEU A 118 -22.83 46.76 -12.29
CA LEU A 118 -23.67 47.76 -12.95
C LEU A 118 -24.58 47.08 -13.98
N PHE A 119 -25.86 46.98 -13.69
CA PHE A 119 -26.86 46.58 -14.68
C PHE A 119 -27.23 47.78 -15.53
N VAL A 120 -26.96 47.71 -16.83
CA VAL A 120 -27.27 48.82 -17.76
C VAL A 120 -28.42 48.42 -18.67
N ARG A 121 -29.51 49.21 -18.63
CA ARG A 121 -30.67 49.04 -19.52
C ARG A 121 -30.99 50.36 -20.20
N MET A 122 -31.25 50.34 -21.51
CA MET A 122 -31.77 51.49 -22.25
C MET A 122 -33.24 51.26 -22.62
N PRO A 123 -34.20 51.90 -21.93
CA PRO A 123 -35.61 51.72 -22.23
C PRO A 123 -36.00 52.27 -23.61
N SER A 124 -36.92 51.58 -24.30
CA SER A 124 -37.50 52.07 -25.56
C SER A 124 -38.34 53.34 -25.34
N ALA A 125 -38.24 54.34 -26.22
CA ALA A 125 -39.09 55.54 -26.16
C ALA A 125 -40.58 55.26 -26.45
N LYS A 126 -40.92 54.11 -27.06
CA LYS A 126 -42.30 53.74 -27.43
C LYS A 126 -43.06 52.95 -26.35
N GLY A 127 -42.43 52.75 -25.19
CA GLY A 127 -42.93 51.92 -24.09
C GLY A 127 -42.07 50.68 -23.89
N ASP A 128 -41.85 50.31 -22.63
CA ASP A 128 -40.97 49.23 -22.22
C ASP A 128 -41.44 48.64 -20.87
N TYR A 129 -41.02 47.42 -20.55
CA TYR A 129 -41.32 46.73 -19.31
C TYR A 129 -40.18 45.79 -18.91
N TRP A 130 -40.09 45.43 -17.63
CA TRP A 130 -39.17 44.40 -17.16
C TRP A 130 -39.54 43.03 -17.75
N ALA A 131 -38.74 42.54 -18.69
CA ALA A 131 -38.94 41.27 -19.38
C ALA A 131 -38.31 40.11 -18.60
N ASP A 132 -38.71 38.88 -18.93
CA ASP A 132 -38.19 37.67 -18.25
C ASP A 132 -36.66 37.54 -18.37
N VAL A 133 -36.06 38.05 -19.44
CA VAL A 133 -34.59 38.08 -19.60
C VAL A 133 -33.91 38.94 -18.55
N ASP A 134 -34.54 40.05 -18.14
CA ASP A 134 -33.97 40.98 -17.14
C ASP A 134 -33.98 40.36 -15.75
N VAL A 135 -35.11 39.73 -15.41
CA VAL A 135 -35.27 39.03 -14.13
C VAL A 135 -34.31 37.83 -14.07
N ARG A 136 -34.19 37.06 -15.16
CA ARG A 136 -33.23 35.96 -15.24
C ARG A 136 -31.78 36.44 -15.13
N LEU A 137 -31.41 37.54 -15.77
CA LEU A 137 -30.06 38.11 -15.64
C LEU A 137 -29.73 38.46 -14.20
N TYR A 138 -30.67 39.10 -13.52
CA TYR A 138 -30.52 39.43 -12.11
C TYR A 138 -30.41 38.17 -11.23
N ASP A 139 -31.26 37.17 -11.45
CA ASP A 139 -31.23 35.92 -10.70
C ASP A 139 -29.94 35.11 -10.94
N THR A 140 -29.45 35.06 -12.19
CA THR A 140 -28.16 34.45 -12.54
C THR A 140 -27.01 35.16 -11.83
N ALA A 141 -27.00 36.50 -11.83
CA ALA A 141 -25.98 37.28 -11.12
C ALA A 141 -26.05 37.06 -9.60
N ARG A 142 -27.26 36.96 -9.05
CA ARG A 142 -27.49 36.68 -7.62
C ARG A 142 -27.04 35.27 -7.24
N ALA A 143 -27.20 34.29 -8.13
CA ALA A 143 -26.77 32.92 -7.91
C ALA A 143 -25.23 32.76 -8.00
N ALA A 144 -24.55 33.67 -8.71
CA ALA A 144 -23.10 33.61 -8.89
C ALA A 144 -22.31 33.87 -7.59
N ILE A 145 -22.83 34.71 -6.69
CA ILE A 145 -22.22 35.01 -5.39
C ILE A 145 -23.22 34.74 -4.28
N VAL A 146 -23.05 33.59 -3.64
CA VAL A 146 -23.92 33.13 -2.54
C VAL A 146 -23.59 33.83 -1.22
N ASP A 147 -22.38 34.35 -1.09
CA ASP A 147 -21.80 34.76 0.20
C ASP A 147 -22.02 36.23 0.55
N LEU A 148 -22.22 37.05 -0.48
CA LEU A 148 -22.53 38.45 -0.35
C LEU A 148 -23.80 38.76 -1.16
N PRO A 149 -24.90 39.13 -0.50
CA PRO A 149 -26.14 39.48 -1.17
C PRO A 149 -25.94 40.55 -2.25
N LEU A 150 -26.43 40.29 -3.47
CA LEU A 150 -26.25 41.16 -4.64
C LEU A 150 -26.78 42.59 -4.42
N ASP A 151 -27.81 42.75 -3.59
CA ASP A 151 -28.43 44.03 -3.23
C ASP A 151 -27.50 44.98 -2.45
N LEU A 152 -26.36 44.50 -1.96
CA LEU A 152 -25.38 45.30 -1.23
C LEU A 152 -24.28 45.91 -2.12
N TRP A 153 -24.18 45.50 -3.39
CA TRP A 153 -23.05 45.89 -4.25
C TRP A 153 -23.43 45.97 -5.74
N SER A 154 -24.72 46.05 -6.05
CA SER A 154 -25.22 46.19 -7.41
C SER A 154 -26.05 47.46 -7.61
N PHE A 155 -26.00 48.02 -8.82
CA PHE A 155 -26.68 49.25 -9.21
C PHE A 155 -27.41 49.05 -10.54
N MET A 156 -28.57 49.70 -10.69
CA MET A 156 -29.29 49.74 -11.96
C MET A 156 -29.08 51.09 -12.64
N ILE A 157 -28.64 51.08 -13.90
CA ILE A 157 -28.44 52.24 -14.74
C ILE A 157 -29.48 52.22 -15.84
N LEU A 158 -30.44 53.15 -15.77
CA LEU A 158 -31.42 53.37 -16.82
C LEU A 158 -30.90 54.45 -17.76
N ASN A 159 -30.38 54.02 -18.91
CA ASN A 159 -29.74 54.89 -19.90
C ASN A 159 -30.78 55.79 -20.59
N GLN A 160 -30.76 57.07 -20.23
CA GLN A 160 -31.64 58.10 -20.75
C GLN A 160 -31.18 58.58 -22.13
N THR A 161 -32.13 58.72 -23.05
CA THR A 161 -31.96 59.35 -24.35
C THR A 161 -32.85 60.58 -24.46
N ASN A 162 -32.39 61.58 -25.22
CA ASN A 162 -33.10 62.85 -25.39
C ASN A 162 -33.88 62.85 -26.71
N ALA A 163 -34.83 63.77 -26.87
CA ALA A 163 -35.65 63.92 -28.09
C ALA A 163 -34.84 64.05 -29.40
N ASN A 164 -33.61 64.56 -29.33
CA ASN A 164 -32.73 64.72 -30.49
C ASN A 164 -31.93 63.44 -30.84
N SER A 165 -32.10 62.36 -30.08
CA SER A 165 -31.43 61.08 -30.35
C SER A 165 -32.19 60.28 -31.41
N ALA A 166 -31.48 59.39 -32.11
CA ALA A 166 -32.12 58.44 -33.03
C ALA A 166 -33.10 57.47 -32.32
N ASN A 167 -33.03 57.37 -30.99
CA ASN A 167 -33.82 56.46 -30.16
C ASN A 167 -35.04 57.14 -29.52
N GLY A 168 -35.22 58.45 -29.72
CA GLY A 168 -36.29 59.26 -29.10
C GLY A 168 -35.96 59.70 -27.67
N ASP A 169 -36.91 60.36 -27.01
CA ASP A 169 -36.84 60.69 -25.57
C ASP A 169 -37.50 59.56 -24.76
N ASN A 170 -36.75 58.96 -23.84
CA ASN A 170 -37.22 57.82 -23.05
C ASN A 170 -37.34 58.12 -21.54
N LEU A 171 -37.23 59.39 -21.10
CA LEU A 171 -37.17 59.73 -19.67
C LEU A 171 -38.36 59.19 -18.86
N ASN A 172 -39.59 59.30 -19.39
CA ASN A 172 -40.78 58.80 -18.70
C ASN A 172 -40.71 57.28 -18.47
N ASN A 173 -40.25 56.52 -19.46
CA ASN A 173 -40.11 55.06 -19.34
C ASN A 173 -38.99 54.68 -18.37
N CYS A 174 -37.91 55.47 -18.28
CA CYS A 174 -36.91 55.30 -17.24
C CYS A 174 -37.52 55.50 -15.84
N GLN A 175 -38.36 56.53 -15.65
CA GLN A 175 -39.02 56.77 -14.36
C GLN A 175 -40.03 55.66 -14.01
N ASP A 176 -40.81 55.20 -15.00
CA ASP A 176 -41.78 54.12 -14.81
C ASP A 176 -41.08 52.81 -14.40
N LEU A 177 -40.01 52.42 -15.11
CA LEU A 177 -39.24 51.22 -14.78
C LEU A 177 -38.56 51.31 -13.41
N ALA A 178 -38.01 52.47 -13.06
CA ALA A 178 -37.44 52.71 -11.73
C ALA A 178 -38.49 52.53 -10.62
N GLY A 179 -39.71 53.02 -10.84
CA GLY A 179 -40.84 52.84 -9.92
C GLY A 179 -41.32 51.39 -9.79
N ASP A 180 -41.07 50.57 -10.80
CA ASP A 180 -41.51 49.16 -10.87
C ASP A 180 -40.46 48.15 -10.36
N LEU A 181 -39.22 48.57 -10.06
CA LEU A 181 -38.14 47.67 -9.58
C LEU A 181 -38.58 46.80 -8.39
N SER A 182 -39.18 47.43 -7.37
CA SER A 182 -39.61 46.73 -6.15
C SER A 182 -40.74 45.72 -6.41
N LYS A 183 -41.65 46.03 -7.36
CA LYS A 183 -42.74 45.12 -7.77
C LYS A 183 -42.22 43.87 -8.48
N LYS A 184 -41.01 43.96 -9.05
CA LYS A 184 -40.31 42.86 -9.73
C LYS A 184 -39.26 42.19 -8.86
N HIS A 185 -39.17 42.55 -7.58
CA HIS A 185 -38.20 42.01 -6.62
C HIS A 185 -36.73 42.21 -7.03
N LEU A 186 -36.45 43.25 -7.81
CA LEU A 186 -35.10 43.65 -8.19
C LEU A 186 -34.55 44.56 -7.10
N ASN A 187 -33.75 44.00 -6.18
CA ASN A 187 -33.20 44.73 -5.04
C ASN A 187 -31.75 45.12 -5.33
N LEU A 188 -31.49 46.42 -5.39
CA LEU A 188 -30.18 46.98 -5.71
C LEU A 188 -29.84 48.08 -4.70
N VAL A 189 -28.57 48.48 -4.66
CA VAL A 189 -28.11 49.61 -3.84
C VAL A 189 -28.82 50.90 -4.28
N ASP A 190 -28.89 51.14 -5.58
CA ASP A 190 -29.54 52.31 -6.16
C ASP A 190 -29.96 52.09 -7.62
N CYS A 191 -30.87 52.93 -8.11
CA CYS A 191 -31.29 53.02 -9.51
C CYS A 191 -31.04 54.44 -10.05
N ILE A 192 -30.09 54.56 -10.98
CA ILE A 192 -29.60 55.82 -11.51
C ILE A 192 -30.15 56.03 -12.93
N ILE A 193 -30.87 57.13 -13.14
CA ILE A 193 -31.31 57.57 -14.48
C ILE A 193 -30.30 58.60 -14.99
N ALA A 194 -29.59 58.26 -16.06
CA ALA A 194 -28.52 59.09 -16.61
C ALA A 194 -28.33 58.80 -18.11
N ASN A 195 -27.92 59.82 -18.88
CA ASN A 195 -27.53 59.64 -20.27
C ASN A 195 -26.07 59.18 -20.32
N CYS A 196 -25.84 57.90 -20.63
CA CYS A 196 -24.51 57.31 -20.67
C CYS A 196 -23.65 57.82 -21.85
N ALA A 197 -24.24 58.49 -22.84
CA ALA A 197 -23.50 59.10 -23.93
C ALA A 197 -22.95 60.50 -23.59
N ASP A 198 -23.45 61.13 -22.52
CA ASP A 198 -22.93 62.39 -22.02
C ASP A 198 -21.82 62.15 -20.99
N VAL A 199 -20.60 62.56 -21.33
CA VAL A 199 -19.39 62.26 -20.53
C VAL A 199 -19.49 62.88 -19.12
N GLU A 200 -20.01 64.10 -19.01
CA GLU A 200 -20.14 64.79 -17.73
C GLU A 200 -21.19 64.11 -16.84
N THR A 201 -22.37 63.80 -17.39
CA THR A 201 -23.42 63.08 -16.67
C THR A 201 -22.98 61.68 -16.25
N ALA A 202 -22.29 60.94 -17.12
CA ALA A 202 -21.81 59.59 -16.81
C ALA A 202 -20.77 59.61 -15.66
N ASN A 203 -19.87 60.59 -15.66
CA ASN A 203 -18.91 60.74 -14.56
C ASN A 203 -19.61 61.12 -13.24
N LEU A 204 -20.37 62.23 -13.24
CA LEU A 204 -20.92 62.80 -12.01
C LEU A 204 -22.08 61.99 -11.41
N LYS A 205 -22.96 61.43 -12.25
CA LYS A 205 -24.15 60.73 -11.73
C LYS A 205 -23.95 59.24 -11.55
N ILE A 206 -23.13 58.60 -12.38
CA ILE A 206 -22.92 57.14 -12.33
C ILE A 206 -21.64 56.82 -11.57
N LEU A 207 -20.49 57.19 -12.13
CA LEU A 207 -19.19 56.76 -11.59
C LEU A 207 -18.93 57.33 -10.19
N ASP A 208 -19.12 58.62 -9.97
CA ASP A 208 -18.89 59.23 -8.65
C ASP A 208 -19.83 58.65 -7.59
N THR A 209 -21.09 58.38 -7.92
CA THR A 209 -22.05 57.75 -6.99
C THR A 209 -21.59 56.37 -6.56
N VAL A 210 -21.24 55.52 -7.54
CA VAL A 210 -20.78 54.15 -7.29
C VAL A 210 -19.46 54.14 -6.53
N LEU A 211 -18.48 54.95 -6.95
CA LEU A 211 -17.17 55.03 -6.31
C LEU A 211 -17.23 55.58 -4.89
N ASN A 212 -18.06 56.60 -4.63
CA ASN A 212 -18.28 57.10 -3.27
C ASN A 212 -18.93 56.04 -2.39
N TYR A 213 -19.93 55.32 -2.91
CA TYR A 213 -20.53 54.21 -2.17
C TYR A 213 -19.47 53.16 -1.79
N LEU A 214 -18.68 52.70 -2.77
CA LEU A 214 -17.61 51.73 -2.55
C LEU A 214 -16.58 52.26 -1.55
N ALA A 215 -16.09 53.49 -1.69
CA ALA A 215 -15.14 54.09 -0.74
C ALA A 215 -15.67 54.08 0.70
N THR A 216 -16.99 54.20 0.88
CA THR A 216 -17.61 54.20 2.21
C THR A 216 -17.96 52.80 2.73
N LYS A 217 -18.19 51.83 1.85
CA LYS A 217 -18.78 50.52 2.20
C LYS A 217 -17.88 49.32 1.96
N ILE A 218 -16.86 49.41 1.11
CA ILE A 218 -16.06 48.27 0.65
C ILE A 218 -15.43 47.49 1.82
N GLN A 219 -14.85 48.18 2.81
CA GLN A 219 -14.29 47.51 4.00
C GLN A 219 -15.34 46.69 4.79
N SER A 220 -16.58 47.16 4.85
CA SER A 220 -17.66 46.45 5.53
C SER A 220 -18.19 45.26 4.72
N LEU A 221 -18.21 45.40 3.39
CA LEU A 221 -18.59 44.34 2.46
C LEU A 221 -17.54 43.23 2.45
N ASP A 222 -16.25 43.58 2.38
CA ASP A 222 -15.13 42.64 2.47
C ASP A 222 -15.18 41.83 3.75
N ARG A 223 -15.45 42.48 4.88
CA ARG A 223 -15.56 41.80 6.18
C ARG A 223 -16.74 40.83 6.20
N GLN A 224 -17.89 41.21 5.66
CA GLN A 224 -19.07 40.33 5.58
C GLN A 224 -18.79 39.14 4.66
N TYR A 225 -18.21 39.38 3.48
CA TYR A 225 -17.85 38.34 2.54
C TYR A 225 -16.84 37.35 3.13
N ALA A 226 -15.80 37.86 3.79
CA ALA A 226 -14.81 37.05 4.48
C ALA A 226 -15.47 36.21 5.58
N SER A 227 -16.31 36.82 6.43
CA SER A 227 -17.04 36.11 7.50
C SER A 227 -17.93 34.99 6.96
N SER A 228 -18.68 35.25 5.88
CA SER A 228 -19.49 34.21 5.22
C SER A 228 -18.63 33.08 4.66
N CYS A 229 -17.48 33.39 4.07
CA CYS A 229 -16.52 32.38 3.63
C CYS A 229 -15.97 31.54 4.79
N GLN A 230 -15.68 32.16 5.94
CA GLN A 230 -15.22 31.46 7.14
C GLN A 230 -16.31 30.54 7.71
N GLU A 231 -17.58 30.98 7.72
CA GLU A 231 -18.72 30.17 8.16
C GLU A 231 -18.91 28.92 7.29
N ARG A 232 -18.90 29.07 5.96
CA ARG A 232 -18.97 27.92 5.05
C ARG A 232 -17.80 26.96 5.20
N MET A 233 -16.59 27.48 5.43
CA MET A 233 -15.42 26.64 5.69
C MET A 233 -15.62 25.79 6.96
N ILE A 234 -16.20 26.39 8.01
CA ILE A 234 -16.54 25.69 9.25
C ILE A 234 -17.63 24.64 9.01
N GLU A 235 -18.66 24.95 8.22
CA GLU A 235 -19.70 23.99 7.86
C GLU A 235 -19.11 22.79 7.11
N LEU A 236 -18.29 23.03 6.08
CA LEU A 236 -17.63 21.98 5.31
C LEU A 236 -16.72 21.13 6.21
N GLN A 237 -15.96 21.76 7.09
CA GLN A 237 -15.13 21.09 8.09
C GLN A 237 -15.96 20.15 8.97
N ASN A 238 -17.14 20.59 9.42
CA ASN A 238 -18.05 19.78 10.23
C ASN A 238 -18.66 18.62 9.42
N THR A 239 -18.99 18.83 8.15
CA THR A 239 -19.44 17.75 7.25
C THR A 239 -18.36 16.69 7.10
N VAL A 240 -17.12 17.09 6.79
CA VAL A 240 -15.98 16.17 6.66
C VAL A 240 -15.72 15.44 7.98
N LYS A 241 -15.78 16.14 9.12
CA LYS A 241 -15.65 15.54 10.46
C LYS A 241 -16.71 14.46 10.72
N THR A 242 -17.94 14.70 10.28
CA THR A 242 -19.04 13.73 10.39
C THR A 242 -18.79 12.48 9.54
N GLU A 243 -18.34 12.64 8.30
CA GLU A 243 -17.99 11.52 7.41
C GLU A 243 -16.77 10.73 7.91
N ILE A 244 -15.75 11.40 8.48
CA ILE A 244 -14.64 10.74 9.18
C ILE A 244 -15.17 9.89 10.35
N GLY A 245 -16.12 10.41 11.12
CA GLY A 245 -16.76 9.68 12.21
C GLY A 245 -17.46 8.40 11.72
N LYS A 246 -18.23 8.49 10.63
CA LYS A 246 -18.87 7.33 9.98
C LYS A 246 -17.82 6.32 9.48
N ALA A 247 -16.74 6.80 8.86
CA ALA A 247 -15.66 5.94 8.38
C ALA A 247 -14.95 5.22 9.54
N ARG A 248 -14.64 5.93 10.63
CA ARG A 248 -14.09 5.32 11.86
C ARG A 248 -15.02 4.27 12.44
N GLN A 249 -16.33 4.53 12.49
CA GLN A 249 -17.31 3.56 12.98
C GLN A 249 -17.42 2.32 12.08
N ALA A 250 -17.39 2.50 10.75
CA ALA A 250 -17.39 1.41 9.79
C ALA A 250 -16.12 0.54 9.89
N LEU A 251 -14.96 1.17 10.12
CA LEU A 251 -13.67 0.49 10.33
C LEU A 251 -13.53 -0.14 11.72
N ALA A 252 -14.21 0.40 12.73
CA ALA A 252 -14.24 -0.13 14.10
C ALA A 252 -15.30 -1.22 14.28
N SER A 253 -16.28 -1.32 13.38
CA SER A 253 -17.27 -2.38 13.38
C SER A 253 -16.57 -3.70 13.03
N PRO A 254 -16.58 -4.70 13.91
CA PRO A 254 -16.08 -6.03 13.59
C PRO A 254 -17.09 -6.69 12.64
N THR A 255 -17.07 -6.31 11.36
CA THR A 255 -17.72 -7.05 10.28
C THR A 255 -16.87 -8.24 9.82
N ALA A 256 -15.89 -8.65 10.63
CA ALA A 256 -15.27 -9.97 10.59
C ALA A 256 -15.90 -10.87 11.69
N ASN A 257 -16.95 -11.58 11.28
CA ASN A 257 -17.39 -12.88 11.81
C ASN A 257 -17.85 -12.99 13.27
N GLN A 258 -19.13 -12.68 13.52
CA GLN A 258 -19.82 -13.06 14.77
C GLN A 258 -19.85 -14.59 15.05
N ASN A 259 -19.43 -15.45 14.11
CA ASN A 259 -19.35 -16.90 14.31
C ASN A 259 -17.97 -17.50 13.99
N GLU A 260 -16.92 -16.71 13.72
CA GLU A 260 -15.59 -17.27 13.42
C GLU A 260 -14.96 -17.91 14.64
N MET A 261 -15.09 -17.29 15.82
CA MET A 261 -14.68 -17.94 17.06
C MET A 261 -15.55 -19.16 17.38
N GLY A 262 -16.84 -19.14 17.00
CA GLY A 262 -17.75 -20.28 17.10
C GLY A 262 -17.33 -21.46 16.20
N VAL A 263 -16.63 -21.22 15.10
CA VAL A 263 -16.07 -22.25 14.21
C VAL A 263 -14.63 -22.62 14.60
N PHE A 264 -13.82 -21.64 14.98
CA PHE A 264 -12.41 -21.82 15.36
C PHE A 264 -12.27 -22.64 16.64
N LEU A 265 -13.03 -22.34 17.69
CA LEU A 265 -12.86 -23.01 18.98
C LEU A 265 -13.12 -24.53 18.90
N PRO A 266 -14.17 -25.02 18.21
CA PRO A 266 -14.32 -26.45 17.94
C PRO A 266 -13.17 -27.07 17.14
N LEU A 267 -12.71 -26.41 16.08
CA LEU A 267 -11.60 -26.89 15.25
C LEU A 267 -10.28 -26.94 16.02
N TYR A 268 -10.02 -25.93 16.86
CA TYR A 268 -8.88 -25.88 17.76
C TYR A 268 -8.91 -27.04 18.77
N ASN A 269 -10.04 -27.27 19.42
CA ASN A 269 -10.19 -28.37 20.38
C ASN A 269 -9.99 -29.73 19.70
N GLN A 270 -10.53 -29.90 18.49
CA GLN A 270 -10.31 -31.10 17.68
C GLN A 270 -8.84 -31.27 17.29
N PHE A 271 -8.17 -30.18 16.90
CA PHE A 271 -6.73 -30.19 16.60
C PHE A 271 -5.91 -30.64 17.80
N ILE A 272 -6.11 -30.03 18.97
CA ILE A 272 -5.35 -30.38 20.17
C ILE A 272 -5.60 -31.83 20.56
N SER A 273 -6.84 -32.30 20.48
CA SER A 273 -7.20 -33.69 20.78
C SER A 273 -6.51 -34.66 19.82
N ASN A 274 -6.63 -34.46 18.52
CA ASN A 274 -6.05 -35.34 17.50
C ASN A 274 -4.52 -35.34 17.58
N LEU A 275 -3.91 -34.16 17.71
CA LEU A 275 -2.46 -34.02 17.82
C LEU A 275 -1.94 -34.72 19.09
N SER A 276 -2.64 -34.55 20.21
CA SER A 276 -2.26 -35.20 21.47
C SER A 276 -2.30 -36.72 21.36
N VAL A 277 -3.38 -37.28 20.80
CA VAL A 277 -3.49 -38.72 20.59
C VAL A 277 -2.39 -39.23 19.67
N GLY A 278 -2.20 -38.60 18.51
CA GLY A 278 -1.20 -39.05 17.54
C GLY A 278 0.24 -38.97 18.05
N LEU A 279 0.59 -37.93 18.80
CA LEU A 279 1.93 -37.80 19.39
C LEU A 279 2.14 -38.78 20.54
N MET A 280 1.12 -39.03 21.35
CA MET A 280 1.20 -40.03 22.43
C MET A 280 1.32 -41.46 21.89
N GLU A 281 0.57 -41.82 20.85
CA GLU A 281 0.70 -43.12 20.17
C GLU A 281 2.10 -43.31 19.56
N LEU A 282 2.62 -42.27 18.91
CA LEU A 282 3.99 -42.29 18.38
C LEU A 282 5.02 -42.45 19.51
N LEU A 283 4.84 -41.73 20.61
CA LEU A 283 5.72 -41.82 21.76
C LEU A 283 5.68 -43.20 22.40
N ASP A 284 4.50 -43.82 22.53
CA ASP A 284 4.34 -45.18 23.03
C ASP A 284 5.01 -46.22 22.13
N ASN A 285 4.99 -46.01 20.81
CA ASN A 285 5.71 -46.86 19.87
C ASN A 285 7.23 -46.77 20.09
N PHE A 286 7.79 -45.54 20.13
CA PHE A 286 9.20 -45.37 20.46
C PHE A 286 9.54 -45.94 21.84
N LYS A 287 8.65 -45.79 22.82
CA LYS A 287 8.80 -46.33 24.17
C LYS A 287 8.94 -47.84 24.15
N GLN A 288 8.12 -48.57 23.38
CA GLN A 288 8.19 -50.03 23.30
C GLN A 288 9.49 -50.52 22.65
N GLN A 289 10.02 -49.74 21.70
CA GLN A 289 11.20 -50.12 20.93
C GLN A 289 12.52 -49.61 21.51
N ARG A 290 12.49 -48.70 22.50
CA ARG A 290 13.67 -47.95 22.94
C ARG A 290 14.86 -48.78 23.44
N TYR A 291 14.61 -49.98 23.97
CA TYR A 291 15.67 -50.90 24.44
C TYR A 291 16.05 -51.97 23.42
N LEU A 292 15.39 -51.99 22.25
CA LEU A 292 15.74 -52.90 21.17
C LEU A 292 16.91 -52.34 20.37
N ALA A 293 17.68 -53.22 19.74
CA ALA A 293 18.68 -52.81 18.77
C ALA A 293 18.03 -52.11 17.58
N ASP A 294 18.75 -51.19 16.95
CA ASP A 294 18.32 -50.59 15.69
C ASP A 294 18.75 -51.40 14.47
N GLU A 295 17.92 -52.37 14.11
CA GLU A 295 18.15 -53.27 12.97
C GLU A 295 18.04 -52.58 11.60
N ASP A 296 17.42 -51.40 11.52
CA ASP A 296 17.12 -50.74 10.24
C ASP A 296 18.26 -49.84 9.75
N PHE A 297 18.98 -49.14 10.64
CA PHE A 297 19.94 -48.11 10.24
C PHE A 297 21.30 -48.20 10.91
N PHE A 298 21.36 -48.29 12.24
CA PHE A 298 22.61 -48.26 13.01
C PHE A 298 23.30 -49.62 13.02
N GLN A 299 22.59 -50.70 13.34
CA GLN A 299 23.18 -52.06 13.39
C GLN A 299 23.79 -52.47 12.05
N PRO A 300 23.13 -52.25 10.89
CA PRO A 300 23.77 -52.52 9.60
C PRO A 300 25.05 -51.72 9.36
N GLN A 301 25.13 -50.48 9.85
CA GLN A 301 26.36 -49.67 9.72
C GLN A 301 27.46 -50.14 10.68
N VAL A 302 27.10 -50.66 11.85
CA VAL A 302 28.05 -51.33 12.75
C VAL A 302 28.66 -52.54 12.06
N GLU A 303 27.84 -53.39 11.42
CA GLU A 303 28.31 -54.55 10.69
C GLU A 303 29.25 -54.17 9.53
N VAL A 304 28.87 -53.15 8.75
CA VAL A 304 29.71 -52.62 7.67
C VAL A 304 31.05 -52.08 8.20
N ALA A 305 31.04 -51.31 9.29
CA ALA A 305 32.26 -50.76 9.88
C ALA A 305 33.18 -51.88 10.41
N ILE A 306 32.63 -52.88 11.10
CA ILE A 306 33.40 -54.02 11.60
C ILE A 306 33.96 -54.86 10.45
N GLN A 307 33.19 -55.07 9.38
CA GLN A 307 33.67 -55.80 8.22
C GLN A 307 34.80 -55.03 7.50
N ALA A 308 34.67 -53.71 7.37
CA ALA A 308 35.74 -52.86 6.83
C ALA A 308 37.02 -52.95 7.67
N CYS A 309 36.93 -52.97 9.00
CA CYS A 309 38.08 -53.20 9.87
C CYS A 309 38.74 -54.56 9.63
N LYS A 310 37.96 -55.62 9.32
CA LYS A 310 38.49 -56.97 9.06
C LYS A 310 39.17 -57.08 7.69
N GLU A 311 38.60 -56.47 6.66
CA GLU A 311 39.08 -56.55 5.28
C GLU A 311 40.22 -55.57 4.99
N ASP A 312 40.20 -54.39 5.62
CA ASP A 312 41.19 -53.32 5.47
C ASP A 312 41.83 -53.01 6.83
N ALA A 313 42.65 -53.95 7.28
CA ALA A 313 43.30 -53.92 8.60
C ALA A 313 44.40 -52.84 8.74
N GLY A 314 44.91 -52.32 7.62
CA GLY A 314 46.05 -51.39 7.61
C GLY A 314 47.36 -51.99 8.14
N ILE A 315 47.44 -53.32 8.19
CA ILE A 315 48.64 -54.08 8.60
C ILE A 315 49.59 -54.14 7.40
N PRO A 316 50.87 -53.79 7.56
CA PRO A 316 51.86 -53.85 6.49
C PRO A 316 52.20 -55.29 6.09
N ASP A 317 52.67 -55.49 4.86
CA ASP A 317 53.23 -56.79 4.49
C ASP A 317 54.65 -57.02 5.06
N LEU A 318 55.11 -58.27 5.02
CA LEU A 318 56.41 -58.66 5.57
C LEU A 318 57.59 -57.90 4.92
N GLN A 319 57.49 -57.53 3.64
CA GLN A 319 58.54 -56.77 2.95
C GLN A 319 58.54 -55.31 3.40
N GLU A 320 57.37 -54.70 3.56
CA GLU A 320 57.22 -53.34 4.08
C GLU A 320 57.83 -53.21 5.49
N ILE A 321 57.57 -54.19 6.37
CA ILE A 321 58.17 -54.21 7.72
C ILE A 321 59.71 -54.32 7.62
N LYS A 322 60.24 -55.20 6.76
CA LYS A 322 61.70 -55.37 6.56
C LYS A 322 62.35 -54.10 6.00
N VAL A 323 61.71 -53.43 5.05
CA VAL A 323 62.17 -52.15 4.49
C VAL A 323 62.17 -51.08 5.58
N ARG A 324 61.07 -50.95 6.33
CA ARG A 324 60.94 -49.94 7.39
C ARG A 324 61.97 -50.12 8.50
N HIS A 325 62.29 -51.36 8.85
CA HIS A 325 63.38 -51.67 9.79
C HIS A 325 64.75 -51.24 9.28
N ARG A 326 65.06 -51.44 7.98
CA ARG A 326 66.33 -50.95 7.40
C ARG A 326 66.43 -49.42 7.45
N GLU A 327 65.32 -48.70 7.33
CA GLU A 327 65.29 -47.24 7.43
C GLU A 327 65.47 -46.74 8.87
N LYS A 328 64.86 -47.43 9.84
CA LYS A 328 64.75 -46.96 11.24
C LYS A 328 65.80 -47.54 12.18
N GLY A 329 66.35 -48.71 11.87
CA GLY A 329 67.40 -49.38 12.64
C GLY A 329 66.96 -49.99 13.98
N SER A 330 65.68 -49.97 14.33
CA SER A 330 65.13 -50.58 15.57
C SER A 330 63.75 -51.16 15.30
N TRP A 331 63.54 -52.41 15.76
CA TRP A 331 62.24 -53.09 15.67
C TRP A 331 61.19 -52.45 16.56
N GLU A 332 61.58 -51.93 17.72
CA GLU A 332 60.70 -51.26 18.67
C GLU A 332 60.09 -49.98 18.08
N ILE A 333 60.91 -49.18 17.38
CA ILE A 333 60.44 -47.98 16.67
C ILE A 333 59.46 -48.36 15.55
N VAL A 334 59.80 -49.39 14.76
CA VAL A 334 58.95 -49.86 13.65
C VAL A 334 57.62 -50.38 14.16
N TYR A 335 57.65 -51.20 15.21
CA TYR A 335 56.46 -51.74 15.85
C TYR A 335 55.58 -50.62 16.41
N ALA A 336 56.16 -49.65 17.12
CA ALA A 336 55.44 -48.49 17.64
C ALA A 336 54.78 -47.64 16.53
N GLU A 337 55.48 -47.41 15.41
CA GLU A 337 54.92 -46.70 14.25
C GLU A 337 53.72 -47.45 13.66
N TYR A 338 53.79 -48.78 13.53
CA TYR A 338 52.69 -49.57 12.98
C TYR A 338 51.50 -49.71 13.94
N LEU A 339 51.74 -49.83 15.25
CA LEU A 339 50.67 -49.76 16.27
C LEU A 339 49.87 -48.45 16.14
N HIS A 340 50.57 -47.31 16.02
CA HIS A 340 49.90 -46.03 15.79
C HIS A 340 49.13 -45.98 14.46
N LYS A 341 49.71 -46.49 13.38
CA LYS A 341 49.05 -46.51 12.06
C LYS A 341 47.78 -47.34 12.07
N ILE A 342 47.83 -48.56 12.59
CA ILE A 342 46.67 -49.46 12.69
C ILE A 342 45.59 -48.82 13.55
N ARG A 343 45.96 -48.25 14.70
CA ARG A 343 45.04 -47.54 15.59
C ARG A 343 44.29 -46.41 14.87
N THR A 344 45.01 -45.54 14.16
CA THR A 344 44.41 -44.46 13.38
C THR A 344 43.56 -44.97 12.22
N HIS A 345 43.97 -46.07 11.60
CA HIS A 345 43.25 -46.68 10.49
C HIS A 345 41.89 -47.24 10.93
N LEU A 346 41.88 -48.02 12.03
CA LEU A 346 40.66 -48.56 12.64
C LEU A 346 39.66 -47.47 13.03
N THR A 347 40.13 -46.36 13.64
CA THR A 347 39.24 -45.26 14.03
C THR A 347 38.48 -44.67 12.84
N ARG A 348 39.09 -44.60 11.64
CA ARG A 348 38.44 -44.02 10.46
C ARG A 348 37.22 -44.82 9.99
N HIS A 349 37.28 -46.15 10.10
CA HIS A 349 36.18 -47.03 9.68
C HIS A 349 34.92 -46.80 10.51
N PHE A 350 35.06 -46.46 11.80
CA PHE A 350 33.93 -46.16 12.68
C PHE A 350 33.25 -44.81 12.42
N ASN A 351 33.87 -43.89 11.68
CA ASN A 351 33.20 -42.64 11.29
C ASN A 351 32.00 -42.88 10.35
N SER A 352 31.92 -44.04 9.70
CA SER A 352 30.78 -44.40 8.84
C SER A 352 29.47 -44.56 9.62
N LEU A 353 29.55 -44.79 10.94
CA LEU A 353 28.40 -44.93 11.84
C LEU A 353 27.51 -43.69 11.87
N ASP A 354 28.07 -42.51 11.60
CA ASP A 354 27.33 -41.25 11.49
C ASP A 354 26.19 -41.33 10.47
N ASN A 355 26.36 -42.10 9.40
CA ASN A 355 25.33 -42.29 8.39
C ASN A 355 24.11 -43.04 8.93
N GLY A 356 24.34 -44.06 9.78
CA GLY A 356 23.28 -44.84 10.41
C GLY A 356 22.52 -44.00 11.43
N LEU A 357 23.26 -43.31 12.30
CA LEU A 357 22.71 -42.40 13.32
C LEU A 357 21.87 -41.29 12.68
N LYS A 358 22.37 -40.66 11.61
CA LYS A 358 21.63 -39.62 10.89
C LYS A 358 20.33 -40.13 10.29
N LYS A 359 20.35 -41.29 9.62
CA LYS A 359 19.13 -41.88 9.03
C LYS A 359 18.09 -42.22 10.09
N LEU A 360 18.51 -42.82 11.20
CA LEU A 360 17.64 -43.12 12.34
C LEU A 360 16.95 -41.85 12.87
N ILE A 361 17.72 -40.78 13.07
CA ILE A 361 17.20 -39.50 13.57
C ILE A 361 16.27 -38.83 12.55
N ASP A 362 16.66 -38.78 11.28
CA ASP A 362 15.83 -38.18 10.23
C ASP A 362 14.51 -38.94 10.02
N GLU A 363 14.52 -40.26 10.17
CA GLU A 363 13.30 -41.08 10.14
C GLU A 363 12.40 -40.77 11.34
N ALA A 364 12.96 -40.66 12.55
CA ALA A 364 12.19 -40.29 13.73
C ALA A 364 11.55 -38.90 13.61
N LYS A 365 12.31 -37.90 13.16
CA LYS A 365 11.79 -36.55 12.85
C LYS A 365 10.69 -36.61 11.79
N SER A 366 10.85 -37.46 10.78
CA SER A 366 9.86 -37.65 9.72
C SER A 366 8.57 -38.31 10.24
N GLN A 367 8.65 -39.22 11.21
CA GLN A 367 7.48 -39.77 11.91
C GLN A 367 6.72 -38.68 12.69
N VAL A 368 7.43 -37.83 13.43
CA VAL A 368 6.81 -36.67 14.12
C VAL A 368 6.12 -35.74 13.11
N VAL A 369 6.78 -35.42 12.00
CA VAL A 369 6.20 -34.58 10.94
C VAL A 369 4.97 -35.21 10.31
N ARG A 370 4.95 -36.53 10.11
CA ARG A 370 3.75 -37.24 9.63
C ARG A 370 2.57 -37.02 10.57
N VAL A 371 2.77 -37.13 11.88
CA VAL A 371 1.71 -36.87 12.89
C VAL A 371 1.24 -35.41 12.82
N LEU A 372 2.15 -34.45 12.80
CA LEU A 372 1.82 -33.02 12.70
C LEU A 372 0.97 -32.70 11.46
N ILE A 373 1.23 -33.40 10.35
CA ILE A 373 0.50 -33.21 9.09
C ILE A 373 -0.84 -33.96 9.10
N SER A 374 -0.85 -35.25 9.44
CA SER A 374 -2.04 -36.09 9.31
C SER A 374 -3.05 -35.85 10.43
N GLN A 375 -2.57 -35.71 11.67
CA GLN A 375 -3.42 -35.51 12.84
C GLN A 375 -3.60 -34.02 13.16
N GLY A 376 -2.55 -33.21 12.98
CA GLY A 376 -2.56 -31.77 13.20
C GLY A 376 -2.99 -30.93 11.99
N SER A 377 -3.20 -31.51 10.79
CA SER A 377 -3.55 -30.75 9.58
C SER A 377 -2.56 -29.63 9.21
N LEU A 378 -1.32 -29.64 9.74
CA LEU A 378 -0.34 -28.57 9.51
C LEU A 378 0.32 -28.63 8.12
N GLY A 379 -0.06 -29.59 7.28
CA GLY A 379 0.52 -29.82 5.96
C GLY A 379 0.31 -28.67 4.96
N GLY A 380 -0.68 -27.81 5.20
CA GLY A 380 -0.96 -26.62 4.38
C GLY A 380 -0.02 -25.45 4.62
N LEU A 381 0.79 -25.47 5.70
CA LEU A 381 1.71 -24.38 6.03
C LEU A 381 2.90 -24.29 5.07
N THR A 382 3.34 -25.42 4.51
CA THR A 382 4.48 -25.50 3.60
C THR A 382 4.39 -26.75 2.74
N THR A 383 5.02 -26.75 1.57
CA THR A 383 5.17 -27.94 0.71
C THR A 383 6.34 -28.84 1.15
N THR A 384 7.23 -28.34 2.00
CA THR A 384 8.39 -29.11 2.51
C THR A 384 7.96 -30.24 3.45
N ARG A 385 8.74 -31.33 3.54
CA ARG A 385 8.44 -32.53 4.35
C ARG A 385 9.71 -33.03 5.04
N GLY A 386 9.53 -33.99 5.96
CA GLY A 386 10.61 -34.55 6.78
C GLY A 386 11.27 -33.48 7.66
N THR A 387 12.56 -33.65 7.96
CA THR A 387 13.34 -32.76 8.85
C THR A 387 13.17 -31.27 8.48
N LYS A 388 13.18 -30.92 7.18
CA LYS A 388 13.03 -29.53 6.69
C LYS A 388 11.69 -28.89 7.05
N PHE A 389 10.62 -29.66 7.25
CA PHE A 389 9.34 -29.14 7.71
C PHE A 389 9.47 -28.48 9.08
N LEU A 390 10.14 -29.14 10.03
CA LEU A 390 10.35 -28.62 11.39
C LEU A 390 11.08 -27.27 11.37
N HIS A 391 12.12 -27.14 10.55
CA HIS A 391 12.83 -25.88 10.34
C HIS A 391 11.94 -24.77 9.78
N VAL A 392 11.12 -25.07 8.76
CA VAL A 392 10.23 -24.05 8.17
C VAL A 392 9.15 -23.61 9.16
N ILE A 393 8.62 -24.52 9.98
CA ILE A 393 7.65 -24.15 11.02
C ILE A 393 8.33 -23.23 12.05
N ALA A 394 9.47 -23.64 12.60
CA ALA A 394 10.23 -22.89 13.58
C ALA A 394 10.61 -21.47 13.11
N ASP A 395 11.20 -21.34 11.93
CA ASP A 395 11.88 -20.09 11.53
C ASP A 395 11.01 -19.19 10.64
N LYS A 396 9.97 -19.73 9.99
CA LYS A 396 9.19 -18.98 9.00
C LYS A 396 7.69 -18.89 9.27
N LYS A 397 7.16 -19.66 10.22
CA LYS A 397 5.71 -19.72 10.46
C LYS A 397 5.32 -19.32 11.86
N VAL A 398 6.04 -19.79 12.87
CA VAL A 398 5.83 -19.35 14.25
C VAL A 398 6.45 -17.96 14.42
N SER A 399 5.71 -17.01 14.98
CA SER A 399 6.17 -15.65 15.26
C SER A 399 7.25 -15.64 16.36
N GLU A 400 8.02 -14.55 16.42
CA GLU A 400 9.02 -14.38 17.47
C GLU A 400 8.41 -14.26 18.87
N GLU A 401 7.13 -13.88 18.95
CA GLU A 401 6.37 -13.74 20.20
C GLU A 401 5.96 -15.09 20.80
N GLN A 402 5.87 -16.17 20.00
CA GLN A 402 5.55 -17.52 20.47
C GLN A 402 6.84 -18.32 20.74
N ILE A 403 7.56 -17.88 21.77
CA ILE A 403 8.94 -18.30 22.08
C ILE A 403 9.01 -19.80 22.37
N ASN A 404 8.05 -20.35 23.10
CA ASN A 404 8.10 -21.75 23.55
C ASN A 404 7.83 -22.73 22.42
N LEU A 405 6.79 -22.45 21.60
CA LEU A 405 6.44 -23.24 20.44
C LEU A 405 7.61 -23.23 19.45
N ARG A 406 8.17 -22.05 19.16
CA ARG A 406 9.35 -21.93 18.29
C ARG A 406 10.52 -22.75 18.83
N ARG A 407 10.83 -22.62 20.13
CA ARG A 407 11.92 -23.35 20.78
C ARG A 407 11.73 -24.86 20.68
N ALA A 408 10.51 -25.37 20.89
CA ALA A 408 10.22 -26.80 20.80
C ALA A 408 10.52 -27.37 19.40
N PHE A 409 10.05 -26.70 18.35
CA PHE A 409 10.36 -27.08 16.98
C PHE A 409 11.86 -26.98 16.66
N GLN A 410 12.54 -25.94 17.17
CA GLN A 410 13.98 -25.77 16.95
C GLN A 410 14.82 -26.84 17.66
N ASN A 411 14.47 -27.21 18.88
CA ASN A 411 15.16 -28.24 19.65
C ASN A 411 15.11 -29.59 18.92
N LEU A 412 13.92 -30.01 18.47
CA LEU A 412 13.78 -31.25 17.71
C LEU A 412 14.46 -31.15 16.34
N TRP A 413 14.35 -30.02 15.64
CA TRP A 413 15.04 -29.82 14.36
C TRP A 413 16.57 -29.98 14.49
N LYS A 414 17.17 -29.33 15.50
CA LYS A 414 18.62 -29.31 15.74
C LYS A 414 19.16 -30.58 16.41
N PHE A 415 18.30 -31.47 16.88
CA PHE A 415 18.73 -32.72 17.50
C PHE A 415 19.52 -33.56 16.49
N GLU A 416 20.79 -33.79 16.77
CA GLU A 416 21.71 -34.58 15.97
C GLU A 416 22.55 -35.47 16.89
N MET A 417 23.06 -36.57 16.35
CA MET A 417 23.96 -37.48 17.03
C MET A 417 25.09 -37.84 16.10
N SER A 418 26.30 -37.93 16.63
CA SER A 418 27.48 -38.36 15.88
C SER A 418 28.29 -39.36 16.70
N TYR A 419 28.96 -40.27 16.00
CA TYR A 419 29.92 -41.19 16.57
C TYR A 419 30.99 -40.44 17.36
N GLU A 420 31.57 -39.39 16.79
CA GLU A 420 32.67 -38.64 17.41
C GLU A 420 32.28 -38.06 18.78
N VAL A 421 31.09 -37.48 18.89
CA VAL A 421 30.63 -36.84 20.13
C VAL A 421 30.06 -37.87 21.10
N ASN A 422 29.31 -38.86 20.63
CA ASN A 422 28.46 -39.69 21.49
C ASN A 422 29.06 -41.06 21.83
N PHE A 423 29.94 -41.61 20.99
CA PHE A 423 30.39 -43.00 21.11
C PHE A 423 31.90 -43.21 21.03
N HIS A 424 32.65 -42.29 20.42
CA HIS A 424 34.09 -42.43 20.20
C HIS A 424 34.86 -42.72 21.49
N TYR A 425 34.56 -42.05 22.60
CA TYR A 425 35.24 -42.29 23.89
C TYR A 425 35.06 -43.72 24.40
N ARG A 426 33.92 -44.37 24.11
CA ARG A 426 33.65 -45.77 24.52
C ARG A 426 34.39 -46.78 23.65
N ILE A 427 34.64 -46.45 22.39
CA ILE A 427 35.44 -47.29 21.49
C ILE A 427 36.93 -47.06 21.69
N ARG A 428 37.34 -45.84 22.04
CA ARG A 428 38.75 -45.43 22.15
C ARG A 428 39.54 -46.27 23.14
N GLN A 429 38.95 -46.61 24.29
CA GLN A 429 39.58 -47.43 25.34
C GLN A 429 39.93 -48.85 24.82
N HIS A 430 39.17 -49.38 23.87
CA HIS A 430 39.43 -50.70 23.29
C HIS A 430 40.61 -50.69 22.30
N LEU A 431 41.07 -49.50 21.91
CA LEU A 431 42.22 -49.29 21.04
C LEU A 431 43.52 -49.05 21.83
N ASP A 432 43.50 -49.08 23.17
CA ASP A 432 44.66 -48.75 24.00
C ASP A 432 45.80 -49.76 23.86
N ASP A 433 45.49 -51.02 23.57
CA ASP A 433 46.48 -52.08 23.33
C ASP A 433 47.32 -51.85 22.05
N LEU A 434 46.84 -50.96 21.16
CA LEU A 434 47.56 -50.44 19.99
C LEU A 434 48.34 -49.14 20.31
N THR A 435 48.54 -48.85 21.59
CA THR A 435 49.42 -47.78 22.06
C THR A 435 50.76 -48.39 22.48
N PRO A 436 51.90 -47.89 21.98
CA PRO A 436 53.21 -48.51 22.25
C PRO A 436 53.54 -48.66 23.73
N ASP A 437 53.09 -47.74 24.58
CA ASP A 437 53.36 -47.77 26.03
C ASP A 437 52.44 -48.73 26.78
N ASP A 438 51.24 -48.99 26.27
CA ASP A 438 50.20 -49.77 26.95
C ASP A 438 50.01 -51.19 26.37
N THR A 439 50.72 -51.51 25.28
CA THR A 439 50.56 -52.78 24.57
C THR A 439 50.94 -54.01 25.43
N SER A 440 50.07 -55.01 25.37
CA SER A 440 50.16 -56.30 26.06
C SER A 440 51.13 -57.28 25.37
N LEU A 441 51.30 -57.16 24.04
CA LEU A 441 52.23 -57.99 23.27
C LEU A 441 53.54 -57.22 22.99
N ARG A 442 54.57 -57.59 23.75
CA ARG A 442 55.93 -57.04 23.60
C ARG A 442 56.80 -57.93 22.72
N LEU A 443 57.69 -57.30 21.98
CA LEU A 443 58.70 -58.02 21.20
C LEU A 443 59.70 -58.75 22.10
N SER A 444 60.20 -59.87 21.61
CA SER A 444 61.22 -60.70 22.23
C SER A 444 62.59 -60.00 22.26
N ALA A 445 63.56 -60.59 22.96
CA ALA A 445 64.92 -60.03 23.02
C ALA A 445 65.65 -60.03 21.66
N LYS A 446 65.16 -60.77 20.65
CA LYS A 446 65.71 -60.80 19.29
C LYS A 446 64.56 -60.78 18.27
N PRO A 447 63.92 -59.62 18.06
CA PRO A 447 62.72 -59.54 17.24
C PRO A 447 63.00 -59.90 15.79
N THR A 448 61.99 -60.49 15.15
CA THR A 448 61.98 -60.77 13.71
C THR A 448 60.85 -60.00 13.04
N ALA A 449 60.91 -59.86 11.71
CA ALA A 449 59.83 -59.22 10.96
C ALA A 449 58.53 -60.04 11.05
N GLU A 450 58.69 -61.36 11.11
CA GLU A 450 57.62 -62.33 11.28
C GLU A 450 56.95 -62.15 12.65
N GLU A 451 57.73 -62.00 13.73
CA GLU A 451 57.20 -61.70 15.07
C GLU A 451 56.45 -60.36 15.12
N VAL A 452 56.98 -59.30 14.46
CA VAL A 452 56.28 -58.01 14.37
C VAL A 452 54.94 -58.17 13.67
N LEU A 453 54.89 -58.89 12.55
CA LEU A 453 53.65 -59.11 11.80
C LEU A 453 52.63 -59.90 12.62
N GLU A 454 53.04 -61.03 13.22
CA GLU A 454 52.17 -61.87 14.05
C GLU A 454 51.56 -61.09 15.23
N ASN A 455 52.37 -60.30 15.93
CA ASN A 455 51.88 -59.47 17.03
C ASN A 455 50.90 -58.39 16.57
N LEU A 456 51.15 -57.74 15.43
CA LEU A 456 50.23 -56.74 14.86
C LEU A 456 48.90 -57.37 14.45
N GLU A 457 48.93 -58.56 13.83
CA GLU A 457 47.73 -59.32 13.45
C GLU A 457 46.91 -59.73 14.67
N GLN A 458 47.56 -60.25 15.71
CA GLN A 458 46.88 -60.64 16.95
C GLN A 458 46.23 -59.43 17.64
N LEU A 459 46.99 -58.35 17.85
CA LEU A 459 46.45 -57.14 18.49
C LEU A 459 45.31 -56.52 17.69
N HIS A 460 45.40 -56.54 16.36
CA HIS A 460 44.32 -56.07 15.50
C HIS A 460 43.05 -56.91 15.67
N GLN A 461 43.15 -58.25 15.59
CA GLN A 461 41.99 -59.13 15.75
C GLN A 461 41.32 -58.96 17.11
N GLU A 462 42.11 -58.92 18.18
CA GLU A 462 41.60 -58.70 19.54
C GLU A 462 40.94 -57.33 19.68
N THR A 463 41.54 -56.28 19.10
CA THR A 463 41.00 -54.92 19.12
C THR A 463 39.66 -54.85 18.40
N VAL A 464 39.57 -55.39 17.18
CA VAL A 464 38.33 -55.41 16.40
C VAL A 464 37.23 -56.18 17.12
N TYR A 465 37.56 -57.31 17.75
CA TYR A 465 36.62 -58.09 18.56
C TYR A 465 36.09 -57.28 19.75
N LYS A 466 36.99 -56.64 20.53
CA LYS A 466 36.60 -55.77 21.66
C LYS A 466 35.73 -54.60 21.22
N CYS A 467 36.05 -53.96 20.08
CA CYS A 467 35.21 -52.90 19.51
C CYS A 467 33.83 -53.41 19.07
N GLN A 468 33.76 -54.63 18.52
CA GLN A 468 32.49 -55.25 18.12
C GLN A 468 31.59 -55.51 19.34
N GLU A 469 32.13 -56.08 20.43
CA GLU A 469 31.39 -56.28 21.68
C GLU A 469 30.91 -54.94 22.26
N ALA A 470 31.80 -53.94 22.32
CA ALA A 470 31.46 -52.62 22.82
C ALA A 470 30.34 -51.95 22.01
N LEU A 471 30.34 -52.07 20.68
CA LEU A 471 29.27 -51.54 19.84
C LEU A 471 27.95 -52.32 20.00
N ALA A 472 28.01 -53.63 20.26
CA ALA A 472 26.82 -54.44 20.53
C ALA A 472 26.12 -54.00 21.83
N ASP A 473 26.89 -53.66 22.87
CA ASP A 473 26.38 -53.12 24.13
C ASP A 473 25.69 -51.75 23.95
N LEU A 474 26.07 -51.01 22.91
CA LEU A 474 25.53 -49.69 22.57
C LEU A 474 24.34 -49.74 21.60
N SER A 475 23.95 -50.93 21.14
CA SER A 475 23.01 -51.11 20.03
C SER A 475 21.63 -50.47 20.24
N SER A 476 21.21 -50.25 21.50
CA SER A 476 19.94 -49.59 21.86
C SER A 476 20.08 -48.11 22.22
N GLU A 477 21.28 -47.60 22.49
CA GLU A 477 21.49 -46.21 22.92
C GLU A 477 20.98 -45.16 21.91
N PRO A 478 21.16 -45.33 20.58
CA PRO A 478 20.59 -44.40 19.62
C PRO A 478 19.06 -44.30 19.71
N LYS A 479 18.36 -45.44 19.89
CA LYS A 479 16.90 -45.46 20.05
C LYS A 479 16.45 -44.84 21.37
N LEU A 480 17.23 -44.99 22.45
CA LEU A 480 16.99 -44.30 23.72
C LEU A 480 17.07 -42.78 23.56
N ALA A 481 18.09 -42.28 22.86
CA ALA A 481 18.25 -40.85 22.64
C ALA A 481 17.16 -40.27 21.73
N VAL A 482 16.76 -41.00 20.69
CA VAL A 482 15.62 -40.63 19.84
C VAL A 482 14.33 -40.57 20.67
N PHE A 483 14.06 -41.58 21.49
CA PHE A 483 12.90 -41.59 22.38
C PHE A 483 12.90 -40.36 23.29
N ALA A 484 14.02 -40.06 23.97
CA ALA A 484 14.13 -38.91 24.85
C ALA A 484 13.93 -37.58 24.12
N ALA A 485 14.50 -37.41 22.93
CA ALA A 485 14.34 -36.19 22.14
C ALA A 485 12.89 -35.99 21.66
N VAL A 486 12.20 -37.08 21.28
CA VAL A 486 10.79 -37.02 20.90
C VAL A 486 9.89 -36.80 22.12
N GLU A 487 10.19 -37.43 23.26
CA GLU A 487 9.48 -37.22 24.53
C GLU A 487 9.53 -35.76 24.96
N GLU A 488 10.73 -35.17 24.97
CA GLU A 488 10.93 -33.75 25.28
C GLU A 488 10.15 -32.84 24.33
N PHE A 489 10.14 -33.14 23.03
CA PHE A 489 9.34 -32.39 22.07
C PHE A 489 7.84 -32.48 22.40
N VAL A 490 7.32 -33.69 22.66
CA VAL A 490 5.92 -33.93 23.01
C VAL A 490 5.54 -33.17 24.29
N ASP A 491 6.41 -33.17 25.30
CA ASP A 491 6.21 -32.44 26.55
C ASP A 491 6.15 -30.94 26.33
N GLN A 492 7.08 -30.39 25.54
CA GLN A 492 7.12 -28.96 25.24
C GLN A 492 5.91 -28.50 24.42
N VAL A 493 5.42 -29.30 23.46
CA VAL A 493 4.30 -28.90 22.60
C VAL A 493 2.91 -29.21 23.16
N LEU A 494 2.77 -30.16 24.10
CA LEU A 494 1.46 -30.53 24.67
C LEU A 494 1.26 -30.12 26.14
N ARG A 495 2.32 -30.17 26.96
CA ARG A 495 2.19 -30.14 28.43
C ARG A 495 2.66 -28.83 29.08
N GLY A 496 3.44 -28.01 28.36
CA GLY A 496 3.90 -26.70 28.86
C GLY A 496 2.74 -25.77 29.23
N GLU A 497 2.79 -25.09 30.38
CA GLU A 497 1.70 -24.17 30.77
C GLU A 497 1.55 -23.01 29.79
N GLU A 498 2.66 -22.46 29.32
CA GLU A 498 2.70 -21.34 28.37
C GLU A 498 2.27 -21.77 26.95
N ILE A 499 2.45 -23.04 26.58
CA ILE A 499 2.09 -23.55 25.25
C ILE A 499 0.59 -23.54 24.99
N LYS A 500 -0.21 -23.65 26.06
CA LYS A 500 -1.68 -23.60 26.00
C LYS A 500 -2.18 -22.25 25.50
N ASN A 501 -1.39 -21.20 25.69
CA ASN A 501 -1.70 -19.85 25.22
C ASN A 501 -1.09 -19.57 23.83
N GLU A 502 0.04 -20.18 23.48
CA GLU A 502 0.72 -19.96 22.19
C GLU A 502 0.04 -20.70 21.02
N TRP A 503 -0.40 -21.95 21.21
CA TRP A 503 -1.11 -22.72 20.17
C TRP A 503 -2.35 -22.04 19.59
N PRO A 504 -3.31 -21.53 20.40
CA PRO A 504 -4.50 -20.88 19.85
C PRO A 504 -4.15 -19.60 19.10
N VAL A 505 -3.16 -18.83 19.57
CA VAL A 505 -2.69 -17.63 18.85
C VAL A 505 -2.10 -18.01 17.51
N PHE A 506 -1.12 -18.93 17.50
CA PHE A 506 -0.47 -19.39 16.28
C PHE A 506 -1.49 -19.95 15.27
N LEU A 507 -2.34 -20.88 15.70
CA LEU A 507 -3.33 -21.50 14.82
C LEU A 507 -4.36 -20.51 14.30
N TYR A 508 -4.73 -19.52 15.11
CA TYR A 508 -5.62 -18.45 14.65
C TYR A 508 -4.96 -17.66 13.52
N GLU A 509 -3.68 -17.29 13.63
CA GLU A 509 -2.95 -16.57 12.57
C GLU A 509 -2.88 -17.38 11.25
N VAL A 510 -2.65 -18.69 11.34
CA VAL A 510 -2.48 -19.56 10.17
C VAL A 510 -3.74 -20.36 9.78
N ARG A 511 -4.89 -20.08 10.38
CA ARG A 511 -6.13 -20.89 10.26
C ARG A 511 -6.60 -21.14 8.84
N SER A 512 -6.39 -20.20 7.92
CA SER A 512 -6.76 -20.36 6.51
C SER A 512 -5.84 -21.29 5.72
N GLN A 513 -4.60 -21.50 6.19
CA GLN A 513 -3.69 -22.50 5.65
C GLN A 513 -3.95 -23.88 6.25
N VAL A 514 -4.35 -23.94 7.52
CA VAL A 514 -4.63 -25.21 8.24
C VAL A 514 -6.02 -25.76 7.89
N TRP A 515 -7.03 -24.89 7.81
CA TRP A 515 -8.43 -25.23 7.53
C TRP A 515 -9.03 -24.37 6.41
N PRO A 516 -8.52 -24.50 5.17
CA PRO A 516 -8.95 -23.67 4.04
C PRO A 516 -10.44 -23.79 3.69
N THR A 517 -11.06 -24.91 4.05
CA THR A 517 -12.50 -25.15 3.85
C THR A 517 -13.38 -24.25 4.73
N TYR A 518 -12.89 -23.88 5.93
CA TYR A 518 -13.63 -23.11 6.92
C TYR A 518 -13.21 -21.64 6.95
N PHE A 519 -11.92 -21.39 6.73
CA PHE A 519 -11.38 -20.04 6.69
C PHE A 519 -10.78 -19.80 5.30
N LYS A 520 -11.38 -18.87 4.57
CA LYS A 520 -10.75 -18.37 3.34
C LYS A 520 -9.41 -17.71 3.70
N PRO A 521 -8.39 -17.79 2.82
CA PRO A 521 -7.16 -17.02 2.99
C PRO A 521 -7.52 -15.60 3.41
N MET A 522 -6.94 -15.12 4.51
CA MET A 522 -6.96 -13.70 4.83
C MET A 522 -6.14 -12.98 3.74
N GLY A 523 -6.71 -12.85 2.54
CA GLY A 523 -6.19 -12.07 1.45
C GLY A 523 -6.60 -10.62 1.66
N GLU A 524 -5.62 -9.71 1.54
CA GLU A 524 -5.74 -8.26 1.32
C GLU A 524 -6.49 -7.42 2.37
N GLY A 525 -7.44 -7.97 3.13
CA GLY A 525 -8.30 -7.24 4.06
C GLY A 525 -7.59 -6.67 5.28
N SER A 526 -6.58 -7.36 5.84
CA SER A 526 -5.83 -6.88 7.01
C SER A 526 -4.91 -5.71 6.69
N ASN A 527 -4.18 -5.79 5.58
CA ASN A 527 -3.32 -4.69 5.12
C ASN A 527 -4.13 -3.51 4.60
N SER A 528 -5.19 -3.78 3.82
CA SER A 528 -6.10 -2.74 3.35
C SER A 528 -6.81 -2.05 4.53
N LEU A 529 -7.24 -2.79 5.55
CA LEU A 529 -7.85 -2.18 6.75
C LEU A 529 -6.85 -1.26 7.48
N LYS A 530 -5.60 -1.69 7.66
CA LYS A 530 -4.54 -0.86 8.25
C LYS A 530 -4.26 0.39 7.41
N GLU A 531 -4.24 0.25 6.08
CA GLU A 531 -4.05 1.36 5.15
C GLU A 531 -5.23 2.34 5.21
N TRP A 532 -6.47 1.84 5.22
CA TRP A 532 -7.68 2.64 5.38
C TRP A 532 -7.71 3.38 6.71
N GLN A 533 -7.35 2.73 7.82
CA GLN A 533 -7.21 3.38 9.12
C GLN A 533 -6.19 4.53 9.05
N LYS A 534 -5.03 4.30 8.45
CA LYS A 534 -4.00 5.34 8.28
C LYS A 534 -4.49 6.51 7.41
N LEU A 535 -5.22 6.24 6.34
CA LEU A 535 -5.77 7.26 5.45
C LEU A 535 -6.83 8.11 6.16
N VAL A 536 -7.73 7.48 6.91
CA VAL A 536 -8.77 8.19 7.70
C VAL A 536 -8.13 9.13 8.72
N GLU A 537 -7.09 8.68 9.43
CA GLU A 537 -6.38 9.54 10.39
C GLU A 537 -5.63 10.69 9.71
N ARG A 538 -5.07 10.47 8.51
CA ARG A 538 -4.44 11.55 7.73
C ARG A 538 -5.44 12.64 7.34
N VAL A 539 -6.66 12.26 6.92
CA VAL A 539 -7.72 13.23 6.61
C VAL A 539 -8.18 13.94 7.88
N ALA A 540 -8.26 13.24 9.02
CA ALA A 540 -8.62 13.85 10.30
C ALA A 540 -7.62 14.93 10.76
N LEU A 541 -6.32 14.71 10.54
CA LEU A 541 -5.28 15.71 10.80
C LEU A 541 -5.38 16.93 9.89
N ALA A 542 -5.72 16.73 8.61
CA ALA A 542 -5.89 17.83 7.67
C ALA A 542 -7.16 18.66 7.93
N ASN A 543 -8.20 18.06 8.51
CA ASN A 543 -9.49 18.70 8.81
C ASN A 543 -9.54 19.40 10.18
N GLN A 544 -8.39 19.83 10.71
CA GLN A 544 -8.31 20.56 11.98
C GLN A 544 -8.78 22.00 11.81
N LEU A 545 -9.64 22.47 12.73
CA LEU A 545 -10.24 23.81 12.68
C LEU A 545 -9.18 24.93 12.67
N GLU A 546 -8.11 24.74 13.45
CA GLU A 546 -6.98 25.69 13.57
C GLU A 546 -6.27 25.97 12.23
N LEU A 547 -6.29 25.00 11.30
CA LEU A 547 -5.69 25.14 9.98
C LEU A 547 -6.61 25.83 8.96
N LEU A 548 -7.90 25.94 9.27
CA LEU A 548 -8.97 26.40 8.37
C LEU A 548 -9.56 27.75 8.80
N GLN A 549 -9.04 28.34 9.87
CA GLN A 549 -9.45 29.65 10.35
C GLN A 549 -8.48 30.72 9.84
N PHE A 550 -9.01 31.68 9.07
CA PHE A 550 -8.25 32.82 8.52
C PHE A 550 -8.79 34.17 9.00
N ILE A 551 -9.91 34.16 9.73
CA ILE A 551 -10.46 35.33 10.42
C ILE A 551 -10.31 35.10 11.92
N ASN A 552 -9.68 36.05 12.59
CA ASN A 552 -9.53 36.08 14.05
C ASN A 552 -10.83 36.51 14.75
#